data_AF-A0A2D6P5C9-F1
#
_entry.id   AF-A0A2D6P5C9-F1
#
_cell.length_a   1.000
_cell.length_b   1.000
_cell.length_c   1.000
_cell.angle_alpha   90.00
_cell.angle_beta   90.00
_cell.angle_gamma   90.00
#
_symmetry.space_group_name_H-M   'P 1'
#
loop_
_entity.id
_entity.type
_entity.pdbx_description
1 polymer ?
#
loop_
_entity_poly.entity_id
_entity_poly.type
_entity_poly.pdbx_seq_one_letter_code
_entity_poly.pdbx_strand_id
1 'polypeptide(L)'
;MALKKTQLLDITSITGIATVGIFTVGVTPTAGGVGVASTSYIKNVIMHNTGLGTARVSAYINPDTTPVLTGYGVTANRFLRLDLAPNETAFFESTYPIVMTSNDSLTVEVSAPDTGGSGIGSAVNFIVNGDTDV
;
A
#
# COMPACT_ATOMS: atom_id res chain seq x y z
N MET A 1 -8.76 11.49 22.75
CA MET A 1 -8.78 10.52 21.64
C MET A 1 -8.41 9.17 22.20
N ALA A 2 -9.22 8.15 21.93
CA ALA A 2 -8.93 6.77 22.29
C ALA A 2 -8.57 6.05 21.00
N LEU A 3 -7.33 5.54 20.91
CA LEU A 3 -6.86 4.74 19.78
C LEU A 3 -7.78 3.53 19.62
N LYS A 4 -8.52 3.46 18.51
CA LYS A 4 -9.39 2.33 18.20
C LYS A 4 -8.59 1.35 17.37
N LYS A 5 -8.17 0.24 17.99
CA LYS A 5 -7.53 -0.89 17.32
C LYS A 5 -8.34 -1.31 16.09
N THR A 6 -7.97 -0.81 14.92
CA THR A 6 -8.74 -1.08 13.71
C THR A 6 -8.52 -2.51 13.26
N GLN A 7 -9.59 -3.10 12.71
CA GLN A 7 -9.52 -4.37 12.01
C GLN A 7 -8.51 -4.26 10.87
N LEU A 8 -7.93 -5.39 10.47
CA LEU A 8 -7.08 -5.49 9.28
C LEU A 8 -7.78 -4.72 8.15
N LEU A 9 -7.10 -3.76 7.50
CA LEU A 9 -7.62 -3.22 6.26
C LEU A 9 -7.72 -4.39 5.28
N ASP A 10 -8.88 -4.52 4.63
CA ASP A 10 -9.11 -5.61 3.67
C ASP A 10 -7.96 -5.66 2.66
N ILE A 11 -7.59 -6.88 2.26
CA ILE A 11 -6.54 -7.12 1.27
C ILE A 11 -6.92 -6.34 0.01
N THR A 12 -6.17 -5.26 -0.28
CA THR A 12 -6.24 -4.61 -1.58
C THR A 12 -5.47 -5.51 -2.54
N SER A 13 -6.18 -6.42 -3.19
CA SER A 13 -5.60 -7.23 -4.26
C SER A 13 -5.40 -6.32 -5.46
N ILE A 14 -4.14 -6.01 -5.74
CA ILE A 14 -3.76 -5.24 -6.92
C ILE A 14 -3.48 -6.24 -8.03
N THR A 15 -4.49 -6.47 -8.86
CA THR A 15 -4.45 -7.42 -9.97
C THR A 15 -4.06 -6.73 -11.27
N GLY A 16 -2.96 -7.12 -11.88
CA GLY A 16 -2.50 -6.59 -13.18
C GLY A 16 -1.26 -5.68 -13.08
N ILE A 17 -0.57 -5.51 -14.21
CA ILE A 17 0.56 -4.58 -14.31
C ILE A 17 0.09 -3.13 -14.35
N ALA A 18 0.92 -2.23 -13.79
CA ALA A 18 0.61 -0.81 -13.65
C ALA A 18 -0.70 -0.54 -12.88
N THR A 19 -1.14 -1.51 -12.08
CA THR A 19 -2.30 -1.34 -11.20
C THR A 19 -1.81 -0.77 -9.88
N VAL A 20 -2.57 0.17 -9.34
CA VAL A 20 -2.18 0.96 -8.19
C VAL A 20 -3.25 0.84 -7.11
N GLY A 21 -2.82 0.52 -5.90
CA GLY A 21 -3.65 0.64 -4.69
C GLY A 21 -3.36 1.96 -4.00
N ILE A 22 -4.41 2.72 -3.66
CA ILE A 22 -4.26 4.02 -3.00
C ILE A 22 -5.16 4.05 -1.76
N PHE A 23 -4.54 4.24 -0.60
CA PHE A 23 -5.21 4.57 0.65
C PHE A 23 -4.92 6.03 0.98
N THR A 24 -5.95 6.86 1.09
CA THR A 24 -5.83 8.29 1.40
C THR A 24 -6.53 8.61 2.71
N VAL A 25 -5.78 9.13 3.68
CA VAL A 25 -6.31 9.51 5.00
C VAL A 25 -7.25 10.69 4.85
N GLY A 26 -8.36 10.71 5.60
CA GLY A 26 -9.39 11.73 5.46
C GLY A 26 -10.31 11.55 4.25
N VAL A 27 -10.10 10.51 3.42
CA VAL A 27 -10.94 10.22 2.23
C VAL A 27 -11.37 8.77 2.15
N THR A 28 -10.45 7.81 2.27
CA THR A 28 -10.74 6.39 2.14
C THR A 28 -11.49 5.87 3.38
N PRO A 29 -12.68 5.26 3.21
CA PRO A 29 -13.39 4.62 4.32
C PRO A 29 -12.56 3.48 4.93
N THR A 30 -12.55 3.41 6.25
CA THR A 30 -11.95 2.26 6.97
C THR A 30 -12.82 1.01 6.80
N ALA A 31 -12.17 -0.16 6.75
CA ALA A 31 -12.86 -1.44 6.65
C ALA A 31 -13.87 -1.61 7.80
N GLY A 32 -15.01 -2.25 7.51
CA GLY A 32 -16.11 -2.41 8.47
C GLY A 32 -17.06 -1.21 8.61
N GLY A 33 -16.92 -0.17 7.79
CA GLY A 33 -17.87 0.97 7.74
C GLY A 33 -17.79 1.91 8.94
N VAL A 34 -16.64 1.93 9.63
CA VAL A 34 -16.44 2.66 10.91
C VAL A 34 -16.21 4.17 10.69
N GLY A 35 -16.13 4.61 9.43
CA GLY A 35 -15.96 6.01 9.05
C GLY A 35 -14.63 6.25 8.34
N VAL A 36 -14.23 7.52 8.29
CA VAL A 36 -13.01 7.97 7.63
C VAL A 36 -12.00 8.36 8.69
N ALA A 37 -10.82 7.74 8.66
CA ALA A 37 -9.76 8.02 9.63
C ALA A 37 -9.21 9.44 9.45
N SER A 38 -9.05 10.16 10.56
CA SER A 38 -8.43 11.49 10.60
C SER A 38 -6.90 11.40 10.68
N THR A 39 -6.40 10.35 11.34
CA THR A 39 -4.97 10.01 11.42
C THR A 39 -4.82 8.51 11.24
N SER A 40 -3.82 8.06 10.48
CA SER A 40 -3.48 6.64 10.30
C SER A 40 -2.02 6.38 10.66
N TYR A 41 -1.77 5.23 11.28
CA TYR A 41 -0.45 4.81 11.76
C TYR A 41 -0.07 3.52 11.05
N ILE A 42 0.81 3.59 10.06
CA ILE A 42 1.27 2.41 9.34
C ILE A 42 2.47 1.80 10.06
N LYS A 43 2.34 0.54 10.47
CA LYS A 43 3.42 -0.18 11.17
C LYS A 43 4.19 -1.09 10.23
N ASN A 44 3.47 -1.85 9.40
CA ASN A 44 4.09 -2.76 8.47
C ASN A 44 3.25 -2.99 7.21
N VAL A 45 3.92 -3.50 6.18
CA VAL A 45 3.33 -3.90 4.90
C VAL A 45 3.82 -5.30 4.56
N ILE A 46 2.89 -6.22 4.34
CA ILE A 46 3.15 -7.58 3.85
C ILE A 46 2.75 -7.63 2.38
N MET A 47 3.63 -8.17 1.56
CA MET A 47 3.45 -8.30 0.11
C MET A 47 3.63 -9.75 -0.28
N HIS A 48 2.65 -10.33 -0.97
CA HIS A 48 2.72 -11.71 -1.45
C HIS A 48 2.44 -11.78 -2.95
N ASN A 49 3.39 -12.31 -3.72
CA ASN A 49 3.22 -12.49 -5.17
C ASN A 49 2.45 -13.78 -5.46
N THR A 50 1.16 -13.64 -5.75
CA THR A 50 0.29 -14.73 -6.23
C THR A 50 0.40 -14.98 -7.73
N GLY A 51 1.19 -14.16 -8.42
CA GLY A 51 1.38 -14.24 -9.86
C GLY A 51 2.38 -15.28 -10.31
N LEU A 52 2.36 -15.55 -11.62
CA LEU A 52 3.21 -16.56 -12.26
C LEU A 52 4.61 -16.04 -12.63
N GLY A 53 4.83 -14.72 -12.57
CA GLY A 53 6.08 -14.07 -12.92
C GLY A 53 6.59 -13.15 -11.81
N THR A 54 7.88 -12.83 -11.86
CA THR A 54 8.48 -11.85 -10.96
C THR A 54 7.80 -10.49 -11.17
N ALA A 55 7.41 -9.85 -10.08
CA ALA A 55 6.73 -8.56 -10.07
C ALA A 55 7.56 -7.54 -9.31
N ARG A 56 7.69 -6.34 -9.85
CA ARG A 56 8.31 -5.22 -9.16
C ARG A 56 7.27 -4.51 -8.32
N VAL A 57 7.50 -4.47 -7.02
CA VAL A 57 6.63 -3.82 -6.04
C VAL A 57 7.28 -2.54 -5.58
N SER A 58 6.52 -1.44 -5.60
CA SER A 58 6.94 -0.15 -5.03
C SER A 58 5.88 0.39 -4.09
N ALA A 59 6.31 1.00 -2.99
CA ALA A 59 5.43 1.66 -2.03
C ALA A 59 5.91 3.10 -1.73
N TYR A 60 4.94 4.00 -1.60
CA TYR A 60 5.12 5.44 -1.49
C TYR A 60 4.27 6.00 -0.34
N ILE A 61 4.81 6.95 0.42
CA ILE A 61 4.03 7.78 1.36
C ILE A 61 4.04 9.20 0.83
N ASN A 62 2.93 9.64 0.26
CA ASN A 62 2.83 10.96 -0.36
C ASN A 62 2.12 11.92 0.60
N PRO A 63 2.78 12.99 1.06
CA PRO A 63 2.14 14.00 1.89
C PRO A 63 1.20 14.89 1.07
N ASP A 64 0.12 15.36 1.69
CA ASP A 64 -0.81 16.37 1.16
C ASP A 64 -1.20 16.17 -0.32
N THR A 65 -1.80 15.02 -0.63
CA THR A 65 -2.30 14.74 -1.97
C THR A 65 -3.59 15.50 -2.25
N THR A 66 -3.43 16.76 -2.67
CA THR A 66 -4.52 17.63 -3.06
C THR A 66 -4.30 18.16 -4.49
N PRO A 67 -5.05 17.69 -5.52
CA PRO A 67 -6.11 16.68 -5.45
C PRO A 67 -5.56 15.26 -5.18
N VAL A 68 -6.44 14.38 -4.69
CA VAL A 68 -6.14 12.98 -4.37
C VAL A 68 -5.49 12.29 -5.57
N LEU A 69 -4.40 11.56 -5.34
CA LEU A 69 -3.76 10.75 -6.38
C LEU A 69 -4.70 9.63 -6.82
N THR A 70 -4.89 9.46 -8.13
CA THR A 70 -5.83 8.47 -8.70
C THR A 70 -5.17 7.40 -9.55
N GLY A 71 -3.83 7.37 -9.66
CA GLY A 71 -3.20 6.36 -10.52
C GLY A 71 -1.68 6.19 -10.48
N TYR A 72 -0.94 6.92 -9.64
CA TYR A 72 0.51 6.71 -9.52
C TYR A 72 1.04 7.28 -8.19
N GLY A 73 2.15 6.72 -7.71
CA GLY A 73 2.91 7.27 -6.59
C GLY A 73 3.92 8.33 -7.04
N VAL A 74 4.26 9.28 -6.17
CA VAL A 74 5.32 10.25 -6.46
C VAL A 74 6.67 9.58 -6.24
N THR A 75 7.46 9.44 -7.31
CA THR A 75 8.73 8.66 -7.26
C THR A 75 9.70 9.15 -6.17
N ALA A 76 9.73 10.46 -5.89
CA ALA A 76 10.55 11.04 -4.84
C ALA A 76 10.17 10.59 -3.42
N ASN A 77 8.93 10.14 -3.23
CA ASN A 77 8.36 9.74 -1.94
C ASN A 77 8.38 8.22 -1.73
N ARG A 78 9.14 7.49 -2.56
CA ARG A 78 9.24 6.03 -2.47
C ARG A 78 10.10 5.62 -1.28
N PHE A 79 9.55 4.78 -0.42
CA PHE A 79 10.30 4.21 0.71
C PHE A 79 10.64 2.73 0.52
N LEU A 80 9.99 2.05 -0.43
CA LEU A 80 10.22 0.64 -0.71
C LEU A 80 10.21 0.37 -2.21
N ARG A 81 11.18 -0.43 -2.67
CA ARG A 81 11.18 -1.06 -4.00
C ARG A 81 11.85 -2.42 -3.90
N LEU A 82 11.16 -3.45 -4.36
CA LEU A 82 11.69 -4.82 -4.39
C LEU A 82 11.13 -5.59 -5.59
N ASP A 83 11.93 -6.53 -6.11
CA ASP A 83 11.47 -7.49 -7.10
C ASP A 83 11.07 -8.78 -6.35
N LEU A 84 9.81 -9.18 -6.47
CA LEU A 84 9.23 -10.30 -5.74
C LEU A 84 9.03 -11.48 -6.71
N ALA A 85 9.72 -12.59 -6.49
CA ALA A 85 9.58 -13.78 -7.31
C ALA A 85 8.17 -14.41 -7.16
N PRO A 86 7.74 -15.28 -8.09
CA PRO A 86 6.49 -16.01 -7.94
C PRO A 86 6.43 -16.76 -6.60
N ASN A 87 5.30 -16.67 -5.90
CA ASN A 87 5.07 -17.30 -4.61
C ASN A 87 6.01 -16.81 -3.47
N GLU A 88 6.69 -15.69 -3.66
CA GLU A 88 7.50 -15.06 -2.61
C GLU A 88 6.65 -14.09 -1.78
N THR A 89 7.02 -13.97 -0.50
CA THR A 89 6.43 -13.02 0.44
C THR A 89 7.52 -12.13 1.01
N ALA A 90 7.34 -10.82 0.90
CA ALA A 90 8.21 -9.82 1.51
C ALA A 90 7.46 -9.07 2.61
N PHE A 91 8.23 -8.62 3.61
CA PHE A 91 7.74 -7.88 4.75
C PHE A 91 8.58 -6.63 4.97
N PHE A 92 7.92 -5.49 5.09
CA PHE A 92 8.54 -4.24 5.51
C PHE A 92 7.95 -3.79 6.85
N GLU A 93 8.83 -3.49 7.80
CA GLU A 93 8.44 -2.89 9.08
C GLU A 93 9.40 -1.75 9.43
N SER A 94 8.83 -0.65 9.88
CA SER A 94 9.58 0.46 10.47
C SER A 94 9.67 0.30 11.99
N THR A 95 10.79 0.73 12.58
CA THR A 95 10.96 0.74 14.05
C THR A 95 9.85 1.54 14.74
N TYR A 96 9.47 2.67 14.14
CA TYR A 96 8.37 3.53 14.59
C TYR A 96 7.26 3.57 13.53
N PRO A 97 5.97 3.60 13.94
CA PRO A 97 4.87 3.74 12.98
C PRO A 97 5.03 5.01 12.14
N ILE A 98 4.76 4.90 10.84
CA ILE A 98 4.64 6.05 9.95
C ILE A 98 3.29 6.69 10.22
N VAL A 99 3.31 7.95 10.65
CA VAL A 99 2.09 8.72 10.92
C VAL A 99 1.65 9.41 9.64
N MET A 100 0.39 9.24 9.30
CA MET A 100 -0.26 9.85 8.15
C MET A 100 -1.46 10.66 8.62
N THR A 101 -1.60 11.86 8.08
CA THR A 101 -2.65 12.84 8.41
C THR A 101 -3.49 13.17 7.19
N SER A 102 -4.49 14.04 7.34
CA SER A 102 -5.44 14.38 6.27
C SER A 102 -4.77 14.60 4.91
N ASN A 103 -5.29 13.92 3.88
CA ASN A 103 -4.82 13.92 2.49
C ASN A 103 -3.45 13.27 2.24
N ASP A 104 -2.75 12.75 3.26
CA ASP A 104 -1.61 11.88 3.02
C ASP A 104 -2.08 10.56 2.41
N SER A 105 -1.29 10.00 1.49
CA SER A 105 -1.63 8.73 0.84
C SER A 105 -0.52 7.70 0.92
N LEU A 106 -0.92 6.44 1.14
CA LEU A 106 -0.11 5.26 0.92
C LEU A 106 -0.46 4.74 -0.45
N THR A 107 0.53 4.74 -1.35
CA THR A 107 0.38 4.23 -2.70
C THR A 107 1.23 2.98 -2.85
N VAL A 108 0.64 1.92 -3.41
CA VAL A 108 1.35 0.70 -3.80
C VAL A 108 1.21 0.48 -5.29
N GLU A 109 2.30 0.12 -5.94
CA GLU A 109 2.40 -0.05 -7.39
C GLU A 109 3.03 -1.40 -7.71
N VAL A 110 2.45 -2.09 -8.70
CA VAL A 110 3.01 -3.31 -9.28
C VAL A 110 3.39 -3.06 -10.74
N SER A 111 4.67 -3.22 -11.08
CA SER A 111 5.21 -3.05 -12.43
C SER A 111 6.07 -4.26 -12.85
N ALA A 112 6.47 -4.31 -14.12
CA ALA A 112 7.37 -5.34 -14.61
C ALA A 112 8.81 -5.09 -14.12
N PRO A 113 9.57 -6.13 -13.75
CA PRO A 113 10.99 -6.00 -13.43
C PRO A 113 11.83 -5.79 -14.70
N ASP A 114 13.05 -5.27 -14.55
CA ASP A 114 13.95 -5.00 -15.71
C ASP A 114 14.42 -6.29 -16.40
N THR A 115 14.43 -7.40 -15.66
CA THR A 115 14.84 -8.74 -16.14
C THR A 115 13.90 -9.80 -15.56
N GLY A 116 13.43 -10.74 -16.38
CA GLY A 116 12.82 -11.99 -15.89
C GLY A 116 11.31 -12.01 -15.66
N GLY A 117 10.53 -11.02 -16.13
CA GLY A 117 9.06 -11.06 -16.00
C GLY A 117 8.33 -10.21 -17.05
N SER A 118 7.35 -10.80 -17.75
CA SER A 118 6.49 -10.11 -18.72
C SER A 118 5.34 -9.33 -18.05
N GLY A 119 5.20 -9.44 -16.73
CA GLY A 119 4.09 -8.82 -16.01
C GLY A 119 2.72 -9.49 -16.16
N ILE A 120 2.50 -10.27 -17.22
CA ILE A 120 1.26 -11.02 -17.45
C ILE A 120 1.05 -12.03 -16.31
N GLY A 121 -0.04 -11.88 -15.57
CA GLY A 121 -0.38 -12.72 -14.42
C GLY A 121 0.24 -12.26 -13.10
N SER A 122 0.87 -11.09 -13.00
CA SER A 122 1.34 -10.55 -11.72
C SER A 122 0.15 -10.05 -10.89
N ALA A 123 -0.10 -10.72 -9.77
CA ALA A 123 -1.08 -10.30 -8.79
C ALA A 123 -0.36 -10.29 -7.44
N VAL A 124 -0.14 -9.09 -6.89
CA VAL A 124 0.49 -8.93 -5.58
C VAL A 124 -0.60 -8.55 -4.60
N ASN A 125 -0.72 -9.35 -3.55
CA ASN A 125 -1.60 -9.05 -2.45
C ASN A 125 -0.84 -8.21 -1.42
N PHE A 126 -1.47 -7.12 -1.01
CA PHE A 126 -0.94 -6.23 0.02
C PHE A 126 -1.79 -6.35 1.27
N ILE A 127 -1.12 -6.51 2.42
CA ILE A 127 -1.72 -6.32 3.74
C ILE A 127 -0.98 -5.17 4.39
N VAL A 128 -1.71 -4.11 4.72
CA VAL A 128 -1.18 -2.94 5.41
C VAL A 128 -1.69 -2.99 6.84
N ASN A 129 -0.79 -3.18 7.80
CA ASN A 129 -1.15 -3.22 9.21
C ASN A 129 -0.82 -1.90 9.88
N GLY A 130 -1.74 -1.48 10.73
CA GLY A 130 -1.66 -0.18 11.38
C GLY A 130 -2.80 0.05 12.35
N ASP A 131 -2.83 1.26 12.88
CA ASP A 131 -3.93 1.77 13.71
C ASP A 131 -4.49 3.03 13.08
N THR A 132 -5.71 3.42 13.45
CA THR A 132 -6.29 4.69 13.00
C THR A 132 -7.02 5.40 14.12
N ASP A 133 -7.06 6.72 14.03
CA ASP A 133 -7.88 7.58 14.89
C ASP A 133 -9.08 8.10 14.09
N VAL A 134 -10.28 7.80 14.60
CA VAL A 134 -11.59 8.13 14.00
C VAL A 134 -12.33 9.08 14.92
#